data_AF-A0A7W0Q425-F1
#
_entry.id   AF-A0A7W0Q425-F1
#
_cell.length_a   1.000
_cell.length_b   1.000
_cell.length_c   1.000
_cell.angle_alpha   90.00
_cell.angle_beta   90.00
_cell.angle_gamma   90.00
#
_symmetry.space_group_name_H-M   'P 1'
#
loop_
_entity.id
_entity.type
_entity.pdbx_description
1 polymer ?
#
loop_
_entity_poly.entity_id
_entity_poly.type
_entity_poly.pdbx_seq_one_letter_code
_entity_poly.pdbx_strand_id
1 'polypeptide(L)'
;MRVRACLLALVAAIEAAACTPKVSPKPVSYDEELGAKPAPAPVDELAMERVVAPPGKGLRTGTIARDRLIAVLDAGPGMFLRQLEVTARLSGERFVGWQLVQLVDRGSPLYDVDLVPGDVLLAINGKPLSRPDQLQTVWDSLRTANAVSAQLWRGQTKLTLEFTVEPPVSPLPSPVAPAR
;
A
#
# COMPACT_ATOMS: atom_id res chain seq x y z
N MET A 1 -69.79 11.90 23.79
CA MET A 1 -70.60 10.82 23.17
C MET A 1 -69.68 10.03 22.24
N ARG A 2 -69.61 8.71 22.19
CA ARG A 2 -70.14 7.58 22.97
C ARG A 2 -69.34 6.34 22.48
N VAL A 3 -68.84 5.52 23.42
CA VAL A 3 -68.94 4.03 23.45
C VAL A 3 -67.98 3.27 22.49
N ARG A 4 -66.96 2.54 22.99
CA ARG A 4 -66.93 1.11 23.42
C ARG A 4 -67.39 0.16 22.30
N ALA A 5 -66.90 -1.06 22.10
CA ALA A 5 -65.83 -1.90 22.60
C ALA A 5 -66.03 -3.25 21.86
N CYS A 6 -65.01 -4.11 21.92
CA CYS A 6 -65.17 -5.56 22.09
C CYS A 6 -65.58 -6.49 20.92
N LEU A 7 -64.73 -7.52 20.77
CA LEU A 7 -65.06 -8.95 20.59
C LEU A 7 -65.51 -9.34 19.17
N LEU A 8 -65.12 -10.46 18.55
CA LEU A 8 -64.54 -11.72 18.98
C LEU A 8 -64.25 -12.52 17.68
N ALA A 9 -63.16 -13.31 17.63
CA ALA A 9 -63.10 -14.69 17.11
C ALA A 9 -63.54 -14.97 15.63
N LEU A 10 -63.16 -16.01 14.89
CA LEU A 10 -62.37 -17.23 15.04
C LEU A 10 -62.18 -17.74 13.57
N VAL A 11 -60.95 -18.14 13.22
CA VAL A 11 -60.55 -19.40 12.54
C VAL A 11 -61.23 -19.90 11.24
N ALA A 12 -60.34 -20.42 10.36
CA ALA A 12 -60.48 -21.41 9.28
C ALA A 12 -60.73 -20.87 7.84
N ALA A 13 -60.13 -21.38 6.76
CA ALA A 13 -59.02 -22.31 6.47
C ALA A 13 -58.87 -22.38 4.92
N ILE A 14 -57.81 -23.05 4.42
CA ILE A 14 -57.63 -23.63 3.05
C ILE A 14 -57.04 -22.65 2.00
N GLU A 15 -55.72 -22.63 1.72
CA GLU A 15 -54.83 -23.58 0.99
C GLU A 15 -54.99 -23.64 -0.54
N ALA A 16 -53.94 -23.22 -1.27
CA ALA A 16 -53.29 -23.87 -2.42
C ALA A 16 -52.40 -22.83 -3.17
N ALA A 17 -51.09 -22.81 -2.95
CA ALA A 17 -50.08 -23.61 -3.66
C ALA A 17 -49.68 -23.04 -5.03
N ALA A 18 -48.65 -22.19 -5.03
CA ALA A 18 -47.72 -22.04 -6.15
C ALA A 18 -46.29 -22.06 -5.58
N CYS A 19 -45.73 -23.27 -5.47
CA CYS A 19 -44.34 -23.49 -5.08
C CYS A 19 -43.39 -23.10 -6.22
N THR A 20 -42.50 -22.15 -5.98
CA THR A 20 -41.13 -22.17 -6.52
C THR A 20 -40.18 -22.10 -5.33
N PRO A 21 -39.19 -23.01 -5.20
CA PRO A 21 -38.31 -23.00 -4.04
C PRO A 21 -37.26 -21.90 -4.21
N LYS A 22 -37.45 -20.78 -3.50
CA LYS A 22 -36.35 -19.87 -3.17
C LYS A 22 -35.43 -20.60 -2.19
N VAL A 23 -34.20 -20.87 -2.63
CA VAL A 23 -33.10 -21.32 -1.78
C VAL A 23 -32.73 -20.15 -0.86
N SER A 24 -33.22 -20.21 0.38
CA SER A 24 -32.76 -19.34 1.45
C SER A 24 -31.51 -19.97 2.08
N PRO A 25 -30.31 -19.35 1.99
CA PRO A 25 -29.18 -19.82 2.77
C PRO A 25 -29.50 -19.60 4.25
N LYS A 26 -29.42 -20.66 5.05
CA LYS A 26 -29.55 -20.58 6.51
C LYS A 26 -28.41 -19.69 7.05
N PRO A 27 -28.69 -18.77 7.98
CA PRO A 27 -27.62 -18.11 8.72
C PRO A 27 -26.89 -19.18 9.55
N VAL A 28 -25.59 -19.29 9.34
CA VAL A 28 -24.72 -20.11 10.18
C VAL A 28 -24.60 -19.36 11.50
N SER A 29 -25.28 -19.83 12.55
CA SER A 29 -25.07 -19.33 13.91
C SER A 29 -23.77 -19.92 14.44
N TYR A 30 -22.76 -19.07 14.60
CA TYR A 30 -21.53 -19.41 15.29
C TYR A 30 -21.72 -19.16 16.78
N ASP A 31 -22.54 -19.98 17.43
CA ASP A 31 -22.57 -20.03 18.89
C ASP A 31 -22.51 -21.50 19.32
N GLU A 32 -21.67 -21.74 20.34
CA GLU A 32 -21.45 -22.99 21.07
C GLU A 32 -20.46 -24.00 20.46
N GLU A 33 -19.17 -23.70 20.60
CA GLU A 33 -18.20 -24.55 21.34
C GLU A 33 -16.83 -23.85 21.43
N LEU A 34 -16.79 -22.69 22.08
CA LEU A 34 -15.54 -22.11 22.57
C LEU A 34 -15.26 -22.73 23.95
N GLY A 35 -14.72 -23.94 23.94
CA GLY A 35 -13.91 -24.43 25.05
C GLY A 35 -12.92 -23.33 25.41
N ALA A 36 -12.78 -23.04 26.72
CA ALA A 36 -11.97 -21.95 27.24
C ALA A 36 -10.64 -21.83 26.48
N LYS A 37 -10.49 -20.74 25.71
CA LYS A 37 -9.26 -20.40 25.03
C LYS A 37 -8.17 -20.37 26.11
N PRO A 38 -7.12 -21.22 26.03
CA PRO A 38 -5.98 -21.07 26.93
C PRO A 38 -5.51 -19.63 26.82
N ALA A 39 -5.36 -18.96 27.97
CA ALA A 39 -4.76 -17.64 28.01
C ALA A 39 -3.48 -17.68 27.15
N PRO A 40 -3.26 -16.72 26.25
CA PRO A 40 -2.04 -16.71 25.47
C PRO A 40 -0.88 -16.71 26.46
N ALA A 41 -0.05 -17.75 26.39
CA ALA A 41 1.22 -17.75 27.09
C ALA A 41 1.95 -16.45 26.73
N PRO A 42 2.74 -15.86 27.66
CA PRO A 42 3.57 -14.71 27.33
C PRO A 42 4.37 -15.09 26.10
N VAL A 43 4.12 -14.41 24.99
CA VAL A 43 5.00 -14.48 23.83
C VAL A 43 6.30 -13.88 24.33
N ASP A 44 7.24 -14.77 24.63
CA ASP A 44 8.61 -14.38 24.91
C ASP A 44 9.02 -13.49 23.74
N GLU A 45 9.23 -12.21 24.01
CA GLU A 45 9.70 -11.20 23.08
C GLU A 45 11.13 -11.58 22.70
N LEU A 46 11.27 -12.63 21.89
CA LEU A 46 12.37 -12.73 20.96
C LEU A 46 12.10 -11.67 19.90
N ALA A 47 12.32 -10.42 20.31
CA ALA A 47 12.85 -9.39 19.45
C ALA A 47 14.02 -10.03 18.73
N MET A 48 13.75 -10.57 17.54
CA MET A 48 14.77 -10.78 16.54
C MET A 48 15.39 -9.40 16.39
N GLU A 49 16.51 -9.17 17.08
CA GLU A 49 17.28 -7.95 17.03
C GLU A 49 17.42 -7.65 15.55
N ARG A 50 16.60 -6.72 15.05
CA ARG A 50 16.62 -6.33 13.64
C ARG A 50 17.98 -5.72 13.48
N VAL A 51 18.91 -6.51 12.95
CA VAL A 51 20.31 -6.12 12.76
C VAL A 51 20.25 -4.75 12.10
N VAL A 52 20.57 -3.68 12.82
CA VAL A 52 20.43 -2.34 12.25
C VAL A 52 21.40 -2.29 11.08
N ALA A 53 20.88 -2.10 9.86
CA ALA A 53 21.74 -1.98 8.69
C ALA A 53 22.64 -0.76 8.87
N PRO A 54 23.87 -0.79 8.32
CA PRO A 54 24.70 0.41 8.26
C PRO A 54 23.85 1.56 7.72
N PRO A 55 23.91 2.75 8.35
CA PRO A 55 23.14 3.89 7.89
C PRO A 55 23.49 4.16 6.43
N GLY A 56 22.45 4.33 5.63
CA GLY A 56 22.56 4.77 4.24
C GLY A 56 23.41 6.02 4.07
N LYS A 57 23.81 6.31 2.82
CA LYS A 57 24.48 7.58 2.49
C LYS A 57 23.63 8.83 2.78
N GLY A 58 22.33 8.67 3.06
CA GLY A 58 21.45 9.78 3.40
C GLY A 58 21.23 10.73 2.23
N LEU A 59 21.16 10.20 1.00
CA LEU A 59 20.98 11.01 -0.19
C LEU A 59 19.56 11.59 -0.20
N ARG A 60 19.47 12.91 -0.23
CA ARG A 60 18.22 13.64 -0.49
C ARG A 60 18.12 14.09 -1.93
N THR A 61 19.25 14.22 -2.59
CA THR A 61 19.37 14.56 -4.00
C THR A 61 20.39 13.68 -4.69
N GLY A 62 20.30 13.60 -6.01
CA GLY A 62 21.25 12.85 -6.81
C GLY A 62 20.75 12.61 -8.23
N THR A 63 21.41 11.67 -8.89
CA THR A 63 21.09 11.30 -10.28
C THR A 63 20.71 9.82 -10.34
N ILE A 64 19.69 9.50 -11.12
CA ILE A 64 19.26 8.15 -11.45
C ILE A 64 19.45 7.97 -12.96
N ALA A 65 20.24 6.97 -13.36
CA ALA A 65 20.37 6.65 -14.78
C ALA A 65 19.03 6.12 -15.34
N ARG A 66 18.59 6.59 -16.52
CA ARG A 66 17.29 6.22 -17.10
C ARG A 66 17.12 4.71 -17.24
N ASP A 67 18.14 4.01 -17.69
CA ASP A 67 18.16 2.55 -17.83
C ASP A 67 17.89 1.85 -16.49
N ARG A 68 18.50 2.35 -15.40
CA ARG A 68 18.28 1.83 -14.05
C ARG A 68 16.85 2.08 -13.57
N LEU A 69 16.31 3.28 -13.82
CA LEU A 69 14.91 3.59 -13.50
C LEU A 69 13.95 2.67 -14.27
N ILE A 70 14.15 2.51 -15.58
CA ILE A 70 13.31 1.66 -16.42
C ILE A 70 13.36 0.20 -15.96
N ALA A 71 14.52 -0.33 -15.59
CA ALA A 71 14.63 -1.69 -15.06
C ALA A 71 13.79 -1.91 -13.78
N VAL A 72 13.73 -0.91 -12.90
CA VAL A 72 12.85 -0.95 -11.72
C VAL A 72 11.38 -0.88 -12.13
N LEU A 73 11.03 0.01 -13.06
CA LEU A 73 9.64 0.17 -13.54
C LEU A 73 9.12 -1.07 -14.27
N ASP A 74 9.98 -1.78 -14.99
CA ASP A 74 9.66 -3.02 -15.73
C ASP A 74 9.51 -4.23 -14.80
N ALA A 75 10.22 -4.26 -13.68
CA ALA A 75 9.96 -5.25 -12.62
C ALA A 75 8.56 -5.09 -12.00
N GLY A 76 7.97 -3.89 -12.14
CA GLY A 76 6.61 -3.58 -11.73
C GLY A 76 6.47 -3.17 -10.26
N PRO A 77 5.32 -2.57 -9.91
CA PRO A 77 5.10 -1.98 -8.58
C PRO A 77 5.15 -3.03 -7.47
N GLY A 78 4.64 -4.25 -7.73
CA GLY A 78 4.67 -5.32 -6.74
C GLY A 78 6.08 -5.74 -6.33
N MET A 79 7.02 -5.84 -7.28
CA MET A 79 8.42 -6.18 -6.99
C MET A 79 9.13 -5.09 -6.21
N PHE A 80 8.81 -3.82 -6.49
CA PHE A 80 9.33 -2.69 -5.75
C PHE A 80 8.80 -2.65 -4.32
N LEU A 81 7.48 -2.85 -4.14
CA LEU A 81 6.86 -2.82 -2.81
C LEU A 81 7.35 -3.94 -1.89
N ARG A 82 7.86 -5.05 -2.41
CA ARG A 82 8.47 -6.11 -1.57
C ARG A 82 9.74 -5.67 -0.83
N GLN A 83 10.37 -4.57 -1.26
CA GLN A 83 11.60 -4.06 -0.66
C GLN A 83 11.34 -3.22 0.59
N LEU A 84 10.09 -2.87 0.86
CA LEU A 84 9.71 -1.95 1.93
C LEU A 84 8.44 -2.42 2.65
N GLU A 85 8.40 -2.17 3.95
CA GLU A 85 7.22 -2.38 4.76
C GLU A 85 6.60 -1.03 5.06
N VAL A 86 5.32 -0.86 4.73
CA VAL A 86 4.56 0.38 4.97
C VAL A 86 3.27 0.09 5.68
N THR A 87 2.82 1.07 6.45
CA THR A 87 1.50 1.07 7.08
C THR A 87 0.74 2.34 6.73
N ALA A 88 -0.58 2.28 6.74
CA ALA A 88 -1.43 3.45 6.51
C ALA A 88 -1.31 4.40 7.71
N ARG A 89 -1.00 5.68 7.46
CA ARG A 89 -1.04 6.73 8.49
C ARG A 89 -2.38 7.44 8.47
N LEU A 90 -3.09 7.39 9.59
CA LEU A 90 -4.33 8.12 9.81
C LEU A 90 -4.11 9.33 10.73
N SER A 91 -4.89 10.39 10.53
CA SER A 91 -5.06 11.51 11.44
C SER A 91 -6.56 11.66 11.70
N GLY A 92 -7.00 11.18 12.87
CA GLY A 92 -8.42 10.88 13.09
C GLY A 92 -8.90 9.83 12.09
N GLU A 93 -10.00 10.11 11.39
CA GLU A 93 -10.56 9.25 10.35
C GLU A 93 -9.96 9.50 8.95
N ARG A 94 -9.05 10.48 8.82
CA ARG A 94 -8.48 10.87 7.52
C ARG A 94 -7.19 10.12 7.24
N PHE A 95 -7.11 9.47 6.08
CA PHE A 95 -5.85 8.97 5.54
C PHE A 95 -4.91 10.11 5.16
N VAL A 96 -3.70 10.09 5.71
CA VAL A 96 -2.66 11.11 5.46
C VAL A 96 -1.67 10.64 4.40
N GLY A 97 -1.21 9.40 4.49
CA GLY A 97 -0.14 8.88 3.65
C GLY A 97 0.32 7.49 4.07
N TRP A 98 1.36 6.98 3.40
CA TRP A 98 1.97 5.69 3.71
C TRP A 98 3.19 5.90 4.59
N GLN A 99 3.15 5.41 5.82
CA GLN A 99 4.26 5.47 6.75
C GLN A 99 5.22 4.30 6.50
N LEU A 100 6.48 4.61 6.27
CA LEU A 100 7.57 3.64 6.21
C LEU A 100 7.76 3.01 7.59
N VAL A 101 7.64 1.70 7.68
CA VAL A 101 7.98 0.92 8.87
C VAL A 101 9.45 0.55 8.83
N GLN A 102 9.90 0.01 7.70
CA GLN A 102 11.30 -0.36 7.47
C GLN A 102 11.56 -0.63 5.99
N LEU A 103 12.84 -0.60 5.61
CA LEU A 103 13.30 -1.23 4.37
C LEU A 103 13.66 -2.69 4.68
N VAL A 104 13.17 -3.60 3.85
CA VAL A 104 13.35 -5.05 4.02
C VAL A 104 14.59 -5.54 3.27
N ASP A 105 14.82 -5.00 2.07
CA ASP A 105 15.92 -5.42 1.19
C ASP A 105 17.13 -4.49 1.28
N ARG A 106 18.19 -4.91 1.98
CA ARG A 106 19.45 -4.17 2.15
C ARG A 106 20.19 -3.86 0.85
N GLY A 107 19.93 -4.60 -0.22
CA GLY A 107 20.48 -4.32 -1.54
C GLY A 107 19.66 -3.28 -2.33
N SER A 108 18.55 -2.81 -1.77
CA SER A 108 17.68 -1.85 -2.43
C SER A 108 18.39 -0.50 -2.60
N PRO A 109 18.23 0.17 -3.76
CA PRO A 109 18.68 1.56 -3.95
C PRO A 109 18.12 2.53 -2.90
N LEU A 110 17.00 2.19 -2.25
CA LEU A 110 16.39 2.99 -1.20
C LEU A 110 17.25 3.10 0.06
N TYR A 111 18.18 2.17 0.29
CA TYR A 111 19.08 2.23 1.44
C TYR A 111 20.05 3.41 1.37
N ASP A 112 20.46 3.85 0.18
CA ASP A 112 21.34 5.02 0.05
C ASP A 112 20.59 6.35 0.21
N VAL A 113 19.26 6.33 0.15
CA VAL A 113 18.39 7.51 0.28
C VAL A 113 18.19 7.86 1.75
N ASP A 114 18.00 9.15 2.06
CA ASP A 114 17.63 9.61 3.41
C ASP A 114 16.18 9.28 3.76
N LEU A 115 15.85 7.98 3.80
CA LEU A 115 14.58 7.45 4.28
C LEU A 115 14.78 6.83 5.66
N VAL A 116 13.91 7.20 6.59
CA VAL A 116 13.96 6.72 7.98
C VAL A 116 12.60 6.11 8.35
N PRO A 117 12.58 5.03 9.14
CA PRO A 117 11.35 4.54 9.76
C PRO A 117 10.54 5.66 10.39
N GLY A 118 9.25 5.73 10.05
CA GLY A 118 8.35 6.80 10.46
C GLY A 118 8.08 7.87 9.41
N ASP A 119 8.86 7.94 8.33
CA ASP A 119 8.60 8.85 7.21
C ASP A 119 7.26 8.51 6.54
N VAL A 120 6.42 9.52 6.30
CA VAL A 120 5.10 9.35 5.68
C VAL A 120 5.12 9.89 4.26
N LEU A 121 5.07 8.99 3.27
CA LEU A 121 5.01 9.34 1.86
C LEU A 121 3.63 9.89 1.48
N LEU A 122 3.62 11.04 0.82
CA LEU A 122 2.41 11.76 0.43
C LEU A 122 2.19 11.73 -1.08
N ALA A 123 3.24 12.02 -1.83
CA ALA A 123 3.17 12.24 -3.26
C ALA A 123 4.52 11.96 -3.94
N ILE A 124 4.45 11.56 -5.21
CA ILE A 124 5.61 11.45 -6.09
C ILE A 124 5.35 12.32 -7.32
N ASN A 125 6.30 13.16 -7.70
CA ASN A 125 6.19 14.10 -8.81
C ASN A 125 4.91 14.95 -8.75
N GLY A 126 4.52 15.36 -7.53
CA GLY A 126 3.30 16.14 -7.29
C GLY A 126 1.99 15.35 -7.39
N LYS A 127 2.04 14.06 -7.73
CA LYS A 127 0.86 13.18 -7.78
C LYS A 127 0.66 12.50 -6.43
N PRO A 128 -0.53 12.60 -5.82
CA PRO A 128 -0.81 11.98 -4.52
C PRO A 128 -0.77 10.45 -4.61
N LEU A 129 -0.45 9.81 -3.48
CA LEU A 129 -0.49 8.36 -3.30
C LEU A 129 -1.48 7.95 -2.21
N SER A 130 -2.55 8.72 -2.01
CA SER A 130 -3.53 8.45 -0.95
C SER A 130 -4.46 7.27 -1.22
N ARG A 131 -4.49 6.78 -2.47
CA ARG A 131 -5.34 5.66 -2.87
C ARG A 131 -4.55 4.61 -3.65
N PRO A 132 -4.91 3.33 -3.54
CA PRO A 132 -4.25 2.25 -4.28
C PRO A 132 -4.23 2.48 -5.81
N ASP A 133 -5.30 3.00 -6.40
CA ASP A 133 -5.40 3.26 -7.84
C ASP A 133 -4.42 4.33 -8.35
N GLN A 134 -3.95 5.22 -7.46
CA GLN A 134 -3.02 6.28 -7.82
C GLN A 134 -1.60 5.75 -8.03
N LEU A 135 -1.23 4.64 -7.38
CA LEU A 135 0.11 4.06 -7.50
C LEU A 135 0.44 3.74 -8.95
N GLN A 136 -0.48 3.08 -9.67
CA GLN A 136 -0.24 2.70 -11.07
C GLN A 136 -0.07 3.93 -11.96
N THR A 137 -0.89 4.96 -11.76
CA THR A 137 -0.78 6.23 -12.51
C THR A 137 0.56 6.91 -12.27
N VAL A 138 1.02 6.93 -11.02
CA VAL A 138 2.35 7.45 -10.67
C VAL A 138 3.43 6.61 -11.34
N TRP A 139 3.34 5.28 -11.20
CA TRP A 139 4.30 4.31 -11.75
C TRP A 139 4.52 4.52 -13.25
N ASP A 140 3.44 4.60 -14.02
CA ASP A 140 3.51 4.78 -15.47
C ASP A 140 4.09 6.15 -15.85
N SER A 141 3.79 7.20 -15.07
CA SER A 141 4.32 8.54 -15.32
C SER A 141 5.83 8.66 -15.11
N LEU A 142 6.43 7.77 -14.31
CA LEU A 142 7.88 7.79 -14.07
C LEU A 142 8.69 7.37 -15.30
N ARG A 143 8.10 6.62 -16.25
CA ARG A 143 8.80 6.16 -17.46
C ARG A 143 9.35 7.31 -18.30
N THR A 144 8.60 8.41 -18.38
CA THR A 144 8.96 9.60 -19.15
C THR A 144 9.48 10.75 -18.28
N ALA A 145 9.52 10.59 -16.96
CA ALA A 145 9.93 11.65 -16.06
C ALA A 145 11.43 11.94 -16.18
N ASN A 146 11.80 13.22 -16.14
CA ASN A 146 13.20 13.67 -16.10
C ASN A 146 13.71 13.88 -14.67
N ALA A 147 12.82 13.74 -13.67
CA ALA A 147 13.15 13.80 -12.27
C ALA A 147 12.14 12.95 -11.47
N VAL A 148 12.58 12.47 -10.31
CA VAL A 148 11.78 11.79 -9.30
C VAL A 148 11.84 12.61 -8.02
N SER A 149 10.72 13.22 -7.67
CA SER A 149 10.52 14.01 -6.46
C SER A 149 9.56 13.29 -5.54
N ALA A 150 9.99 12.87 -4.36
CA ALA A 150 9.14 12.27 -3.34
C ALA A 150 8.88 13.27 -2.21
N GLN A 151 7.62 13.59 -1.96
CA GLN A 151 7.20 14.45 -0.87
C GLN A 151 6.76 13.61 0.32
N LEU A 152 7.33 13.89 1.49
CA LEU A 152 7.06 13.13 2.71
C LEU A 152 6.95 14.02 3.96
N TRP A 153 6.35 13.50 5.01
CA TRP A 153 6.46 14.05 6.36
C TRP A 153 7.47 13.24 7.18
N ARG A 154 8.39 13.94 7.85
CA ARG A 154 9.22 13.40 8.92
C ARG A 154 8.77 14.03 10.23
N GLY A 155 7.99 13.28 11.02
CA GLY A 155 7.29 13.83 12.17
C GLY A 155 6.33 14.96 11.76
N GLN A 156 6.69 16.21 12.08
CA GLN A 156 5.91 17.41 11.75
C GLN A 156 6.56 18.28 10.65
N THR A 157 7.68 17.84 10.06
CA THR A 157 8.41 18.59 9.03
C THR A 157 8.19 17.98 7.66
N LYS A 158 7.87 18.80 6.66
CA LYS A 158 7.75 18.34 5.27
C LYS A 158 9.14 18.27 4.65
N LEU A 159 9.48 17.13 4.08
CA LEU A 159 10.73 16.90 3.37
C LEU A 159 10.42 16.54 1.92
N THR A 160 11.31 16.93 1.01
CA THR A 160 11.29 16.51 -0.38
C THR A 160 12.62 15.86 -0.70
N LEU A 161 12.57 14.66 -1.30
CA LEU A 161 13.70 13.98 -1.90
C LEU A 161 13.62 14.20 -3.41
N GLU A 162 14.70 14.63 -4.06
CA GLU A 162 14.68 15.03 -5.47
C GLU A 162 15.86 14.47 -6.25
N PHE A 163 15.57 13.60 -7.21
CA PHE A 163 16.57 12.93 -8.02
C PHE A 163 16.36 13.25 -9.50
N THR A 164 17.40 13.68 -10.19
CA THR A 164 17.35 13.91 -11.64
C THR A 164 17.51 12.59 -12.38
N VAL A 165 16.72 12.36 -13.43
CA VAL A 165 16.83 11.18 -14.28
C VAL A 165 17.69 11.52 -15.49
N GLU A 166 18.90 10.99 -15.53
CA GLU A 166 19.83 11.21 -16.63
C GLU A 166 19.39 10.40 -17.87
N PRO A 167 19.37 10.99 -19.08
CA PRO A 167 19.04 10.26 -20.29
C PRO A 167 20.03 9.10 -20.51
N PRO A 168 19.61 8.04 -21.22
CA PRO A 168 20.53 6.97 -21.56
C PRO A 168 21.66 7.55 -22.40
N VAL A 169 22.90 7.34 -21.96
CA VAL A 169 24.08 7.64 -22.77
C VAL A 169 24.02 6.75 -24.01
N SER A 170 23.68 7.35 -25.17
CA SER A 170 23.87 6.67 -26.44
C SER A 170 25.33 6.27 -26.56
N PRO A 171 25.67 4.99 -26.78
CA PRO A 171 27.04 4.64 -27.11
C PRO A 171 27.44 5.44 -28.36
N LEU A 172 28.61 6.07 -28.31
CA LEU A 172 29.20 6.73 -29.48
C LEU A 172 29.10 5.78 -30.69
N PRO A 173 28.74 6.27 -31.89
CA PRO A 173 28.85 5.43 -33.08
C PRO A 173 30.30 4.96 -33.16
N SER A 174 30.50 3.63 -33.24
CA SER A 174 31.83 3.06 -33.46
C SER A 174 32.47 3.77 -34.65
N PRO A 175 33.76 4.16 -34.57
CA PRO A 175 34.41 4.82 -35.70
C PRO A 175 34.26 3.92 -36.92
N VAL A 176 33.57 4.45 -37.93
CA VAL A 176 33.37 3.76 -39.22
C VAL A 176 34.76 3.52 -39.78
N ALA A 177 35.18 2.25 -39.84
CA ALA A 177 36.44 1.88 -40.46
C ALA A 177 36.44 2.37 -41.91
N PRO A 178 37.53 3.00 -42.41
CA PRO A 178 37.56 3.50 -43.77
C PRO A 178 37.39 2.35 -44.77
N ALA A 179 36.49 2.54 -45.74
CA ALA A 179 36.34 1.63 -46.86
C ALA A 179 37.68 1.55 -47.62
N ARG A 180 38.14 0.33 -47.88
CA ARG A 180 39.31 0.04 -48.73
C ARG A 180 38.95 0.06 -50.20
#